data_AF-A0A840MVT8-F1
#
_entry.id   AF-A0A840MVT8-F1
#
_cell.length_a   1.000
_cell.length_b   1.000
_cell.length_c   1.000
_cell.angle_alpha   90.00
_cell.angle_beta   90.00
_cell.angle_gamma   90.00
#
_symmetry.space_group_name_H-M   'P 1'
#
loop_
_entity.id
_entity.type
_entity.pdbx_description
1 polymer ?
#
loop_
_entity_poly.entity_id
_entity_poly.type
_entity_poly.pdbx_seq_one_letter_code
_entity_poly.pdbx_strand_id
1 'polypeptide(L)'
;MPINAEYRGPADLPKVIPVFPLPGALLLPRGQMPLNIFEPRYLQMVDDAFRDGHRLIGMIQPDVTHSQSNERPALFKVGCVGRITQLAESGDGRYILELTGVARFRILDEKTVLTPYRQCQVDFSPFLDDFIARKGEEEVDRKALLEALTQFLKANQLKVDWDGIESAPNEALVNALAMMSPYGPAEKQALLEAPNLKTRAEILIAVTEMDLAKKQTSGDPPLQ
;
A
#
# COMPACT_ATOMS: atom_id res chain seq x y z
N MET A 1 8.55 3.84 -12.74
CA MET A 1 8.54 3.17 -14.07
C MET A 1 7.29 3.56 -14.82
N PRO A 2 7.31 3.65 -16.16
CA PRO A 2 6.09 3.94 -16.92
C PRO A 2 5.12 2.77 -16.82
N ILE A 3 3.90 3.06 -16.37
CA ILE A 3 2.77 2.16 -16.60
C ILE A 3 2.35 2.41 -18.05
N ASN A 4 2.29 1.37 -18.89
CA ASN A 4 1.83 1.49 -20.29
C ASN A 4 0.32 1.80 -20.43
N ALA A 5 -0.35 2.12 -19.32
CA ALA A 5 -1.74 2.52 -19.23
C ALA A 5 -1.80 3.85 -18.47
N GLU A 6 -2.49 4.82 -19.04
CA GLU A 6 -2.70 6.14 -18.44
C GLU A 6 -4.07 6.13 -17.75
N TYR A 7 -4.09 6.49 -16.46
CA TYR A 7 -5.31 6.63 -15.67
C TYR A 7 -5.47 8.10 -15.32
N ARG A 8 -6.49 8.76 -15.86
CA ARG A 8 -6.75 10.20 -15.72
C ARG A 8 -7.82 10.50 -14.67
N GLY A 9 -8.62 9.50 -14.30
CA GLY A 9 -9.58 9.63 -13.21
C GLY A 9 -10.39 8.37 -12.95
N PRO A 10 -11.38 8.45 -12.04
CA PRO A 10 -12.25 7.33 -11.67
C PRO A 10 -12.94 6.62 -12.84
N ALA A 11 -13.23 7.34 -13.93
CA ALA A 11 -13.92 6.78 -15.09
C ALA A 11 -13.08 5.75 -15.86
N ASP A 12 -11.75 5.76 -15.70
CA ASP A 12 -10.83 4.83 -16.34
C ASP A 12 -10.67 3.51 -15.55
N LEU A 13 -11.33 3.41 -14.38
CA LEU A 13 -11.25 2.27 -13.49
C LEU A 13 -12.58 1.52 -13.41
N PRO A 14 -12.56 0.18 -13.33
CA PRO A 14 -13.77 -0.62 -13.18
C PRO A 14 -14.41 -0.38 -11.80
N LYS A 15 -15.74 -0.35 -11.77
CA LYS A 15 -16.53 -0.14 -10.53
C LYS A 15 -16.55 -1.36 -9.62
N VAL A 16 -16.25 -2.54 -10.15
CA VAL A 16 -16.10 -3.78 -9.40
C VAL A 16 -14.71 -4.31 -9.66
N ILE A 17 -13.98 -4.59 -8.60
CA ILE A 17 -12.61 -5.13 -8.68
C ILE A 17 -12.47 -6.39 -7.85
N PRO A 18 -11.63 -7.35 -8.27
CA PRO A 18 -11.13 -8.37 -7.37
C PRO A 18 -10.29 -7.72 -6.28
N VAL A 19 -10.41 -8.20 -5.04
CA VAL A 19 -9.61 -7.69 -3.91
C VAL A 19 -8.74 -8.79 -3.32
N PHE A 20 -7.52 -8.41 -2.92
CA PHE A 20 -6.52 -9.24 -2.29
C PHE A 20 -6.31 -8.75 -0.84
N PRO A 21 -6.94 -9.42 0.15
CA PRO A 21 -6.76 -9.09 1.56
C PRO A 21 -5.36 -9.53 2.04
N LEU A 22 -4.51 -8.57 2.43
CA LEU A 22 -3.17 -8.84 2.95
C LEU A 22 -2.91 -8.03 4.23
N PRO A 23 -2.79 -8.68 5.40
CA PRO A 23 -2.47 -8.01 6.65
C PRO A 23 -1.15 -7.23 6.57
N GLY A 24 -1.14 -5.98 7.03
CA GLY A 24 0.06 -5.15 7.06
C GLY A 24 0.57 -4.71 5.68
N ALA A 25 -0.19 -4.97 4.61
CA ALA A 25 0.12 -4.43 3.30
C ALA A 25 -0.31 -2.96 3.20
N LEU A 26 0.59 -2.13 2.69
CA LEU A 26 0.30 -0.75 2.33
C LEU A 26 0.74 -0.54 0.89
N LEU A 27 -0.22 -0.45 -0.03
CA LEU A 27 0.03 0.01 -1.38
C LEU A 27 -0.45 1.45 -1.49
N LEU A 28 0.40 2.34 -1.99
CA LEU A 28 0.04 3.73 -2.25
C LEU A 28 0.08 4.01 -3.76
N PRO A 29 -0.66 5.02 -4.26
CA PRO A 29 -0.56 5.46 -5.65
C PRO A 29 0.90 5.69 -6.05
N ARG A 30 1.29 5.23 -7.24
CA ARG A 30 2.67 5.23 -7.78
C ARG A 30 3.69 4.38 -7.00
N GLY A 31 3.30 3.80 -5.87
CA GLY A 31 4.09 2.84 -5.11
C GLY A 31 4.19 1.49 -5.82
N GLN A 32 5.24 0.76 -5.50
CA GLN A 32 5.55 -0.56 -6.07
C GLN A 32 5.56 -1.60 -4.95
N MET A 33 4.89 -2.72 -5.18
CA MET A 33 4.76 -3.81 -4.22
C MET A 33 4.99 -5.14 -4.94
N PRO A 34 6.11 -5.82 -4.64
CA PRO A 34 6.31 -7.20 -5.09
C PRO A 34 5.39 -8.12 -4.29
N LEU A 35 4.76 -9.08 -4.97
CA LEU A 35 3.91 -10.09 -4.36
C LEU A 35 4.31 -11.48 -4.84
N ASN A 36 4.31 -12.42 -3.90
CA ASN A 36 4.47 -13.84 -4.20
C ASN A 36 3.12 -14.53 -3.95
N ILE A 37 2.47 -14.95 -5.03
CA ILE A 37 1.14 -15.53 -5.02
C ILE A 37 1.27 -17.05 -5.18
N PHE A 38 0.78 -17.78 -4.20
CA PHE A 38 0.85 -19.25 -4.17
C PHE A 38 -0.50 -19.90 -3.82
N GLU A 39 -1.46 -19.16 -3.27
CA GLU A 39 -2.78 -19.72 -2.95
C GLU A 39 -3.61 -19.87 -4.23
N PRO A 40 -4.25 -21.04 -4.48
CA PRO A 40 -5.00 -21.30 -5.70
C PRO A 40 -6.06 -20.24 -6.03
N ARG A 41 -6.77 -19.73 -5.01
CA ARG A 41 -7.79 -18.67 -5.21
C ARG A 41 -7.22 -17.37 -5.78
N TYR A 42 -5.98 -17.03 -5.43
CA TYR A 42 -5.33 -15.80 -5.88
C TYR A 42 -4.55 -15.99 -7.17
N LEU A 43 -4.08 -17.21 -7.45
CA LEU A 43 -3.61 -17.56 -8.80
C LEU A 43 -4.74 -17.36 -9.81
N GLN A 44 -5.93 -17.90 -9.52
CA GLN A 44 -7.10 -17.70 -10.37
C GLN A 44 -7.50 -16.21 -10.48
N MET A 45 -7.39 -15.44 -9.39
CA MET A 45 -7.65 -13.99 -9.42
C MET A 45 -6.71 -13.26 -10.39
N VAL A 46 -5.42 -13.63 -10.41
CA VAL A 46 -4.44 -13.05 -11.34
C VAL A 46 -4.79 -13.45 -12.77
N ASP A 47 -5.07 -14.73 -13.03
CA ASP A 47 -5.45 -15.22 -14.37
C ASP A 47 -6.69 -14.49 -14.92
N ASP A 48 -7.70 -14.33 -14.08
CA ASP A 48 -8.94 -13.63 -14.42
C ASP A 48 -8.66 -12.14 -14.71
N ALA A 49 -7.83 -11.46 -13.91
CA ALA A 49 -7.45 -10.08 -14.14
C ALA A 49 -6.68 -9.87 -15.46
N PHE A 50 -5.92 -10.87 -15.92
CA PHE A 50 -5.30 -10.86 -17.25
C PHE A 50 -6.31 -11.14 -18.36
N ARG A 51 -7.22 -12.10 -18.16
CA ARG A 51 -8.28 -12.44 -19.12
C ARG A 51 -9.20 -11.26 -19.40
N ASP A 52 -9.57 -10.52 -18.36
CA ASP A 52 -10.44 -9.35 -18.46
C ASP A 52 -9.72 -8.10 -18.99
N GLY A 53 -8.41 -8.18 -19.23
CA GLY A 53 -7.59 -7.16 -19.88
C GLY A 53 -7.20 -5.96 -19.02
N HIS A 54 -7.92 -5.71 -17.91
CA HIS A 54 -7.64 -4.56 -17.05
C HIS A 54 -6.36 -4.74 -16.20
N ARG A 55 -6.00 -5.98 -15.81
CA ARG A 55 -4.81 -6.29 -14.98
C ARG A 55 -4.77 -5.52 -13.65
N LEU A 56 -5.94 -5.28 -13.07
CA LEU A 56 -6.11 -4.51 -11.84
C LEU A 56 -6.56 -5.43 -10.71
N ILE A 57 -5.94 -5.26 -9.54
CA ILE A 57 -6.35 -5.92 -8.30
C ILE A 57 -6.38 -4.89 -7.16
N GLY A 58 -7.37 -5.00 -6.27
CA GLY A 58 -7.49 -4.14 -5.10
C GLY A 58 -6.72 -4.68 -3.91
N MET A 59 -5.63 -4.02 -3.51
CA MET A 59 -4.94 -4.34 -2.26
C MET A 59 -5.69 -3.74 -1.09
N ILE A 60 -5.96 -4.56 -0.08
CA ILE A 60 -6.72 -4.11 1.10
C ILE A 60 -6.31 -4.86 2.35
N GLN A 61 -6.37 -4.19 3.50
CA GLN A 61 -6.11 -4.83 4.77
C GLN A 61 -7.39 -5.51 5.30
N PRO A 62 -7.28 -6.71 5.89
CA PRO A 62 -8.35 -7.27 6.70
C PRO A 62 -8.44 -6.53 8.04
N ASP A 63 -9.66 -6.24 8.49
CA ASP A 63 -9.98 -5.67 9.80
C ASP A 63 -10.26 -6.81 10.79
N VAL A 64 -9.20 -7.43 11.30
CA VAL A 64 -9.30 -8.54 12.25
C VAL A 64 -9.97 -8.10 13.56
N THR A 65 -9.81 -6.84 13.95
CA THR A 65 -10.37 -6.30 15.20
C THR A 65 -11.89 -6.25 15.22
N HIS A 66 -12.52 -6.01 14.08
CA HIS A 66 -13.99 -5.99 13.94
C HIS A 66 -14.53 -7.24 13.22
N SER A 67 -13.71 -8.28 13.08
CA SER A 67 -14.10 -9.52 12.42
C SER A 67 -14.86 -10.45 13.36
N GLN A 68 -15.99 -10.98 12.88
CA GLN A 68 -16.73 -12.05 13.57
C GLN A 68 -16.20 -13.45 13.24
N SER A 69 -15.40 -13.58 12.17
CA SER A 69 -14.80 -14.84 11.73
C SER A 69 -13.33 -14.63 11.38
N ASN A 70 -12.48 -15.55 11.85
CA ASN A 70 -11.06 -15.58 11.50
C ASN A 70 -10.83 -16.08 10.07
N GLU A 71 -11.74 -16.88 9.51
CA GLU A 71 -11.59 -17.47 8.18
C GLU A 71 -11.90 -16.46 7.06
N ARG A 72 -12.83 -15.55 7.32
CA ARG A 72 -13.21 -14.47 6.40
C ARG A 72 -13.33 -13.16 7.17
N PRO A 73 -12.19 -12.53 7.51
CA PRO A 73 -12.22 -11.28 8.23
C PRO A 73 -12.94 -10.19 7.43
N ALA A 74 -13.56 -9.28 8.17
CA ALA A 74 -14.02 -8.00 7.64
C ALA A 74 -12.86 -7.29 6.94
N LEU A 75 -13.18 -6.40 6.00
CA LEU A 75 -12.18 -5.56 5.33
C LEU A 75 -12.22 -4.18 5.92
N PHE A 76 -11.06 -3.53 5.94
CA PHE A 76 -11.05 -2.08 6.04
C PHE A 76 -11.82 -1.46 4.88
N LYS A 77 -12.34 -0.24 5.08
CA LYS A 77 -13.16 0.43 4.07
C LYS A 77 -12.36 1.00 2.93
N VAL A 78 -11.07 1.27 3.13
CA VAL A 78 -10.19 1.88 2.14
C VAL A 78 -9.06 0.92 1.77
N GLY A 79 -8.85 0.77 0.46
CA GLY A 79 -7.74 0.03 -0.14
C GLY A 79 -7.07 0.85 -1.23
N CYS A 80 -6.12 0.24 -1.94
CA CYS A 80 -5.49 0.84 -3.11
C CYS A 80 -5.52 -0.14 -4.28
N VAL A 81 -6.03 0.31 -5.43
CA VAL A 81 -6.02 -0.50 -6.64
C VAL A 81 -4.64 -0.43 -7.26
N GLY A 82 -4.08 -1.60 -7.56
CA GLY A 82 -2.81 -1.73 -8.23
C GLY A 82 -2.97 -2.37 -9.60
N ARG A 83 -2.12 -1.97 -10.53
CA ARG A 83 -1.97 -2.63 -11.82
C ARG A 83 -0.81 -3.62 -11.77
N ILE A 84 -1.04 -4.83 -12.24
CA ILE A 84 0.02 -5.82 -12.42
C ILE A 84 0.90 -5.35 -13.58
N THR A 85 2.13 -4.96 -13.28
CA THR A 85 3.08 -4.42 -14.26
C THR A 85 4.14 -5.44 -14.66
N GLN A 86 4.43 -6.42 -13.80
CA GLN A 86 5.28 -7.56 -14.11
C GLN A 86 4.66 -8.83 -13.55
N LEU A 87 4.88 -9.94 -14.26
CA LEU A 87 4.47 -11.29 -13.84
C LEU A 87 5.55 -12.27 -14.29
N ALA A 88 5.98 -13.12 -13.37
CA ALA A 88 6.86 -14.24 -13.64
C ALA A 88 6.27 -15.50 -13.00
N GLU A 89 6.24 -16.58 -13.77
CA GLU A 89 5.88 -17.89 -13.27
C GLU A 89 7.11 -18.53 -12.63
N SER A 90 6.99 -18.93 -11.38
CA SER A 90 7.98 -19.75 -10.71
C SER A 90 7.71 -21.21 -11.05
N GLY A 91 8.78 -21.99 -11.27
CA GLY A 91 8.69 -23.41 -11.66
C GLY A 91 8.04 -24.33 -10.62
N ASP A 92 7.62 -23.80 -9.47
CA ASP A 92 6.89 -24.48 -8.40
C ASP A 92 5.38 -24.14 -8.37
N GLY A 93 4.85 -23.50 -9.42
CA GLY A 93 3.43 -23.18 -9.54
C GLY A 93 3.01 -21.90 -8.81
N ARG A 94 3.95 -20.98 -8.59
CA ARG A 94 3.70 -19.67 -7.96
C ARG A 94 3.85 -18.55 -8.96
N TYR A 95 3.19 -17.43 -8.70
CA TYR A 95 3.41 -16.18 -9.43
C TYR A 95 4.18 -15.18 -8.58
N ILE A 96 5.27 -14.68 -9.14
CA ILE A 96 5.97 -13.51 -8.63
C ILE A 96 5.52 -12.34 -9.49
N LEU A 97 4.86 -11.36 -8.90
CA LEU A 97 4.35 -10.21 -9.62
C LEU A 97 4.80 -8.90 -9.00
N GLU A 98 4.87 -7.86 -9.82
CA GLU A 98 5.08 -6.48 -9.39
C GLU A 98 3.77 -5.72 -9.56
N LEU A 99 3.28 -5.15 -8.47
CA LEU A 99 2.04 -4.38 -8.45
C LEU A 99 2.36 -2.89 -8.32
N THR A 100 1.89 -2.08 -9.26
CA THR A 100 2.06 -0.62 -9.20
C THR A 100 0.74 0.04 -8.82
N GLY A 101 0.73 0.78 -7.72
CA GLY A 101 -0.46 1.45 -7.20
C GLY A 101 -0.96 2.54 -8.16
N VAL A 102 -2.27 2.58 -8.37
CA VAL A 102 -2.93 3.55 -9.25
C VAL A 102 -3.66 4.60 -8.43
N ALA A 103 -4.65 4.18 -7.64
CA ALA A 103 -5.47 5.08 -6.83
C ALA A 103 -6.07 4.35 -5.62
N ARG A 104 -6.34 5.09 -4.55
CA ARG A 104 -7.11 4.59 -3.42
C ARG A 104 -8.59 4.45 -3.80
N PHE A 105 -9.25 3.52 -3.13
CA PHE A 105 -10.67 3.28 -3.30
C PHE A 105 -11.35 3.05 -1.97
N ARG A 106 -12.66 3.32 -1.92
CA ARG A 106 -13.53 2.99 -0.81
C ARG A 106 -14.44 1.85 -1.20
N ILE A 107 -14.57 0.82 -0.37
CA ILE A 107 -15.57 -0.24 -0.56
C ILE A 107 -16.96 0.35 -0.33
N LEU A 108 -17.84 0.14 -1.31
CA LEU A 108 -19.27 0.39 -1.19
C LEU A 108 -20.02 -0.89 -0.77
N ASP A 109 -19.66 -2.02 -1.38
CA ASP A 109 -20.35 -3.29 -1.20
C ASP A 109 -19.44 -4.47 -1.57
N GLU A 110 -19.54 -5.59 -0.84
CA GLU A 110 -18.85 -6.83 -1.20
C GLU A 110 -19.81 -7.74 -1.96
N LYS A 111 -19.42 -8.15 -3.17
CA LYS A 111 -20.29 -8.94 -4.04
C LYS A 111 -20.34 -10.39 -3.58
N THR A 112 -21.55 -10.96 -3.64
CA THR A 112 -21.73 -12.41 -3.58
C THR A 112 -21.40 -12.99 -4.95
N VAL A 113 -20.27 -13.70 -5.03
CA VAL A 113 -19.69 -14.21 -6.28
C VAL A 113 -19.34 -15.69 -6.14
N LEU A 114 -19.26 -16.38 -7.28
CA LEU A 114 -18.82 -17.78 -7.35
C LEU A 114 -17.29 -17.92 -7.46
N THR A 115 -16.58 -16.83 -7.70
CA THR A 115 -15.11 -16.82 -7.74
C THR A 115 -14.54 -17.18 -6.36
N PRO A 116 -13.38 -17.85 -6.29
CA PRO A 116 -12.78 -18.24 -5.01
C PRO A 116 -12.14 -17.07 -4.27
N TYR A 117 -12.02 -15.91 -4.93
CA TYR A 117 -11.57 -14.65 -4.38
C TYR A 117 -12.73 -13.65 -4.25
N ARG A 118 -12.53 -12.64 -3.41
CA ARG A 118 -13.52 -11.62 -3.10
C ARG A 118 -13.56 -10.56 -4.21
N GLN A 119 -14.74 -10.03 -4.48
CA GLN A 119 -14.93 -8.88 -5.36
C GLN A 119 -15.70 -7.79 -4.63
N CYS A 120 -15.30 -6.55 -4.81
CA CYS A 120 -15.94 -5.41 -4.17
C CYS A 120 -16.38 -4.40 -5.22
N GLN A 121 -17.58 -3.86 -5.03
CA GLN A 121 -17.96 -2.59 -5.64
C GLN A 121 -17.26 -1.47 -4.89
N VAL A 122 -16.61 -0.58 -5.64
CA VAL A 122 -15.72 0.43 -5.08
C VAL A 122 -16.02 1.83 -5.63
N ASP A 123 -15.61 2.83 -4.87
CA ASP A 123 -15.70 4.25 -5.21
C ASP A 123 -14.31 4.91 -5.13
N PHE A 124 -13.91 5.56 -6.22
CA PHE A 124 -12.67 6.31 -6.34
C PHE A 124 -12.88 7.82 -6.19
N SER A 125 -14.12 8.32 -6.19
CA SER A 125 -14.45 9.75 -6.13
C SER A 125 -13.91 10.47 -4.89
N PRO A 126 -13.77 9.85 -3.71
CA PRO A 126 -13.10 10.49 -2.58
C PRO A 126 -11.60 10.72 -2.76
N PHE A 127 -10.98 10.14 -3.81
CA PHE A 127 -9.53 10.08 -4.00
C PHE A 127 -9.09 10.63 -5.37
N LEU A 128 -9.76 11.68 -5.87
CA LEU A 128 -9.44 12.30 -7.17
C LEU A 128 -7.99 12.78 -7.27
N ASP A 129 -7.43 13.26 -6.15
CA ASP A 129 -6.05 13.74 -6.10
C ASP A 129 -5.02 12.64 -6.35
N ASP A 130 -5.39 11.36 -6.18
CA ASP A 130 -4.49 10.24 -6.44
C ASP A 130 -4.12 10.12 -7.93
N PHE A 131 -4.89 10.71 -8.85
CA PHE A 131 -4.58 10.74 -10.29
C PHE A 131 -3.65 11.89 -10.70
N ILE A 132 -3.30 12.79 -9.77
CA ILE A 132 -2.42 13.92 -10.00
C ILE A 132 -1.09 13.64 -9.31
N ALA A 133 -0.04 13.42 -10.10
CA ALA A 133 1.29 13.17 -9.54
C ALA A 133 1.76 14.38 -8.71
N ARG A 134 2.38 14.10 -7.55
CA ARG A 134 3.00 15.10 -6.66
C ARG A 134 2.06 16.18 -6.14
N LYS A 135 0.75 15.92 -6.11
CA LYS A 135 -0.23 16.88 -5.59
C LYS A 135 0.05 17.20 -4.11
N GLY A 136 0.26 18.49 -3.80
CA GLY A 136 0.48 18.97 -2.44
C GLY A 136 1.87 18.64 -1.88
N GLU A 137 2.85 18.33 -2.75
CA GLU A 137 4.21 18.01 -2.31
C GLU A 137 4.94 19.21 -1.69
N GLU A 138 4.56 20.41 -2.09
CA GLU A 138 5.04 21.70 -1.58
C GLU A 138 4.61 21.98 -0.14
N GLU A 139 3.53 21.33 0.33
CA GLU A 139 3.02 21.51 1.68
C GLU A 139 3.69 20.60 2.71
N VAL A 140 4.52 19.65 2.25
CA VAL A 140 5.25 18.71 3.10
C VAL A 140 6.44 19.42 3.75
N ASP A 141 6.56 19.30 5.08
CA ASP A 141 7.78 19.68 5.79
C ASP A 141 8.89 18.69 5.46
N ARG A 142 9.63 18.99 4.38
CA ARG A 142 10.73 18.15 3.89
C ARG A 142 11.84 18.00 4.94
N LYS A 143 12.09 19.03 5.74
CA LYS A 143 13.15 18.99 6.76
C LYS A 143 12.77 17.98 7.85
N ALA A 144 11.57 18.08 8.41
CA ALA A 144 11.09 17.13 9.41
C ALA A 144 11.01 15.70 8.86
N LEU A 145 10.59 15.53 7.60
CA LEU A 145 10.56 14.23 6.93
C LEU A 145 11.96 13.60 6.82
N LEU A 146 12.97 14.37 6.40
CA LEU A 146 14.35 13.89 6.27
C LEU A 146 14.99 13.61 7.63
N GLU A 147 14.65 14.38 8.65
CA GLU A 147 15.08 14.12 10.03
C GLU A 147 14.50 12.78 10.55
N ALA A 148 13.20 12.57 10.40
CA ALA A 148 12.54 11.31 10.77
C ALA A 148 13.14 10.12 9.98
N LEU A 149 13.35 10.29 8.68
CA LEU A 149 14.01 9.30 7.82
C LEU A 149 15.39 8.94 8.35
N THR A 150 16.22 9.94 8.66
CA THR A 150 17.58 9.72 9.13
C THR A 150 17.60 8.93 10.44
N GLN A 151 16.69 9.24 11.36
CA GLN A 151 16.58 8.50 12.61
C GLN A 151 16.13 7.05 12.37
N PHE A 152 15.16 6.84 11.49
CA PHE A 152 14.67 5.51 11.12
C PHE A 152 15.77 4.65 10.49
N LEU A 153 16.52 5.18 9.52
CA LEU A 153 17.59 4.44 8.84
C LEU A 153 18.70 4.03 9.81
N LYS A 154 19.08 4.95 10.72
CA LYS A 154 20.06 4.66 11.78
C LYS A 154 19.59 3.54 12.70
N ALA A 155 18.33 3.60 13.15
CA ALA A 155 17.77 2.60 14.06
C ALA A 155 17.66 1.21 13.43
N ASN A 156 17.45 1.13 12.12
CA ASN A 156 17.29 -0.13 11.39
C ASN A 156 18.56 -0.57 10.63
N GLN A 157 19.69 0.13 10.82
CA GLN A 157 21.00 -0.17 10.20
C GLN A 157 20.97 -0.31 8.67
N LEU A 158 20.12 0.49 8.02
CA LEU A 158 19.94 0.47 6.57
C LEU A 158 20.99 1.38 5.90
N LYS A 159 21.68 0.85 4.88
CA LYS A 159 22.56 1.64 4.02
C LYS A 159 21.71 2.32 2.95
N VAL A 160 21.87 3.63 2.79
CA VAL A 160 21.11 4.38 1.78
C VAL A 160 22.01 5.34 1.01
N ASP A 161 21.64 5.51 -0.25
CA ASP A 161 22.14 6.56 -1.12
C ASP A 161 21.47 7.90 -0.77
N TRP A 162 22.21 8.75 -0.08
CA TRP A 162 21.72 10.06 0.36
C TRP A 162 21.49 11.03 -0.80
N ASP A 163 22.30 10.93 -1.86
CA ASP A 163 22.15 11.79 -3.04
C ASP A 163 20.81 11.50 -3.75
N GLY A 164 20.43 10.22 -3.80
CA GLY A 164 19.12 9.77 -4.28
C GLY A 164 17.96 10.28 -3.41
N ILE A 165 18.10 10.27 -2.07
CA ILE A 165 17.08 10.80 -1.15
C ILE A 165 16.91 12.31 -1.34
N GLU A 166 18.00 13.06 -1.35
CA GLU A 166 17.97 14.53 -1.38
C GLU A 166 17.40 15.08 -2.69
N SER A 167 17.55 14.34 -3.79
CA SER A 167 16.98 14.71 -5.10
C SER A 167 15.56 14.17 -5.34
N ALA A 168 15.08 13.23 -4.52
CA ALA A 168 13.77 12.61 -4.72
C ALA A 168 12.61 13.57 -4.38
N PRO A 169 11.49 13.52 -5.15
CA PRO A 169 10.26 14.25 -4.82
C PRO A 169 9.70 13.86 -3.44
N ASN A 170 9.05 14.80 -2.75
CA ASN A 170 8.49 14.54 -1.41
C ASN A 170 7.47 13.38 -1.45
N GLU A 171 6.65 13.31 -2.50
CA GLU A 171 5.70 12.22 -2.68
C GLU A 171 6.37 10.84 -2.68
N ALA A 172 7.47 10.71 -3.43
CA ALA A 172 8.21 9.47 -3.56
C ALA A 172 8.80 9.04 -2.22
N LEU A 173 9.38 9.99 -1.48
CA LEU A 173 9.94 9.75 -0.15
C LEU A 173 8.87 9.30 0.85
N VAL A 174 7.76 10.05 0.96
CA VAL A 174 6.67 9.71 1.89
C VAL A 174 6.10 8.33 1.58
N ASN A 175 5.82 8.04 0.30
CA ASN A 175 5.25 6.75 -0.08
C ASN A 175 6.23 5.60 0.16
N ALA A 176 7.50 5.75 -0.24
CA ALA A 176 8.51 4.70 -0.04
C ALA A 176 8.67 4.36 1.45
N LEU A 177 8.78 5.37 2.30
CA LEU A 177 8.96 5.17 3.74
C LEU A 177 7.73 4.57 4.40
N ALA A 178 6.53 5.07 4.08
CA ALA A 178 5.30 4.50 4.57
C ALA A 178 5.18 3.00 4.24
N MET A 179 5.55 2.61 3.01
CA MET A 179 5.45 1.24 2.53
C MET A 179 6.54 0.32 3.10
N MET A 180 7.78 0.81 3.23
CA MET A 180 8.93 0.04 3.73
C MET A 180 8.93 -0.14 5.24
N SER A 181 8.36 0.81 5.99
CA SER A 181 8.42 0.78 7.43
C SER A 181 7.62 -0.41 8.02
N PRO A 182 8.17 -1.11 9.03
CA PRO A 182 7.55 -2.28 9.66
C PRO A 182 6.47 -1.88 10.67
N TYR A 183 5.62 -0.90 10.34
CA TYR A 183 4.53 -0.47 11.21
C TYR A 183 3.39 -1.49 11.22
N GLY A 184 2.59 -1.42 12.30
CA GLY A 184 1.42 -2.27 12.46
C GLY A 184 0.32 -1.97 11.44
N PRO A 185 -0.68 -2.88 11.31
CA PRO A 185 -1.80 -2.70 10.38
C PRO A 185 -2.57 -1.39 10.58
N ALA A 186 -2.75 -0.95 11.84
CA ALA A 186 -3.50 0.27 12.17
C ALA A 186 -2.77 1.52 11.68
N GLU A 187 -1.46 1.62 11.92
CA GLU A 187 -0.64 2.74 11.46
C GLU A 187 -0.57 2.77 9.93
N LYS A 188 -0.40 1.61 9.28
CA LYS A 188 -0.43 1.52 7.81
C LYS A 188 -1.78 1.92 7.24
N GLN A 189 -2.88 1.57 7.91
CA GLN A 189 -4.21 2.01 7.50
C GLN A 189 -4.37 3.53 7.64
N ALA A 190 -3.89 4.12 8.72
CA ALA A 190 -3.91 5.57 8.91
C ALA A 190 -3.13 6.30 7.81
N LEU A 191 -1.97 5.78 7.41
CA LEU A 191 -1.17 6.31 6.29
C LEU A 191 -1.92 6.22 4.95
N LEU A 192 -2.65 5.12 4.71
CA LEU A 192 -3.48 4.94 3.52
C LEU A 192 -4.66 5.92 3.48
N GLU A 193 -5.33 6.11 4.62
CA GLU A 193 -6.53 6.93 4.74
C GLU A 193 -6.26 8.43 4.88
N ALA A 194 -4.99 8.83 5.01
CA ALA A 194 -4.58 10.22 5.09
C ALA A 194 -5.14 11.05 3.92
N PRO A 195 -5.85 12.16 4.16
CA PRO A 195 -6.60 12.87 3.13
C PRO A 195 -5.71 13.46 2.03
N ASN A 196 -4.50 13.90 2.38
CA ASN A 196 -3.54 14.50 1.46
C ASN A 196 -2.10 14.10 1.84
N LEU A 197 -1.14 14.50 1.00
CA LEU A 197 0.26 14.12 1.16
C LEU A 197 0.91 14.74 2.41
N LYS A 198 0.58 15.99 2.75
CA LYS A 198 1.04 16.65 3.98
C LYS A 198 0.65 15.87 5.23
N THR A 199 -0.65 15.59 5.39
CA THR A 199 -1.16 14.84 6.54
C THR A 199 -0.55 13.44 6.60
N ARG A 200 -0.31 12.81 5.45
CA ARG A 200 0.39 11.52 5.41
C ARG A 200 1.83 11.62 5.92
N ALA A 201 2.55 12.67 5.55
CA ALA A 201 3.90 12.93 6.02
C ALA A 201 3.92 13.20 7.53
N GLU A 202 2.98 13.98 8.05
CA GLU A 202 2.83 14.25 9.49
C GLU A 202 2.55 12.97 10.28
N ILE A 203 1.64 12.11 9.80
CA ILE A 203 1.37 10.79 10.39
C ILE A 203 2.63 9.92 10.35
N LEU A 204 3.35 9.88 9.22
CA LEU A 204 4.57 9.10 9.07
C LEU A 204 5.65 9.53 10.08
N ILE A 205 5.85 10.84 10.26
CA ILE A 205 6.80 11.39 11.23
C ILE A 205 6.38 10.97 12.64
N ALA A 206 5.13 11.20 13.02
CA ALA A 206 4.64 10.87 14.36
C ALA A 206 4.75 9.36 14.67
N VAL A 207 4.39 8.49 13.71
CA VAL A 207 4.51 7.04 13.87
C VAL A 207 5.98 6.61 13.99
N THR A 208 6.88 7.24 13.24
CA THR A 208 8.33 6.99 13.34
C THR A 208 8.87 7.34 14.71
N GLU A 209 8.52 8.52 15.22
CA GLU A 209 8.95 8.98 16.55
C GLU A 209 8.43 8.04 17.65
N MET A 210 7.17 7.62 17.56
CA MET A 210 6.57 6.66 18.50
C MET A 210 7.27 5.29 18.46
N ASP A 211 7.59 4.76 17.26
CA ASP A 211 8.31 3.49 17.11
C ASP A 211 9.72 3.55 17.72
N LEU A 212 10.44 4.64 17.45
CA LEU A 212 11.78 4.87 17.99
C LEU A 212 11.76 5.01 19.51
N ALA A 213 10.78 5.74 20.07
CA ALA A 213 10.61 5.87 21.52
C ALA A 213 10.31 4.52 22.17
N LYS A 214 9.43 3.70 21.58
CA LYS A 214 9.14 2.34 22.06
C LYS A 214 10.40 1.48 22.11
N LYS A 215 11.20 1.47 21.03
CA LYS A 215 12.45 0.70 20.95
C LYS A 215 13.47 1.10 22.01
N GLN A 216 13.55 2.39 22.37
CA GLN A 216 14.41 2.86 23.45
C GLN A 216 13.94 2.40 24.84
N THR A 217 12.62 2.36 25.06
CA THR A 217 12.04 1.92 26.35
C THR A 217 12.05 0.40 26.55
N SER A 218 12.02 -0.39 25.47
CA SER A 218 12.08 -1.86 25.53
C SER A 218 13.51 -2.43 25.56
N GLY A 219 14.52 -1.58 25.72
CA GLY A 219 15.91 -1.99 25.96
C GLY A 219 16.08 -2.55 27.38
N ASP A 220 15.66 -3.79 27.59
CA ASP A 220 16.09 -4.58 28.76
C ASP A 220 17.62 -4.78 28.72
N PRO A 221 18.34 -4.70 29.86
CA PRO A 221 19.76 -5.00 29.89
C PRO A 221 19.98 -6.49 29.55
N PRO A 222 21.16 -6.88 29.02
CA PRO A 222 21.46 -8.30 28.83
C PRO A 222 21.41 -8.97 30.20
N LEU A 223 20.51 -9.95 30.35
CA LEU A 223 20.54 -10.90 31.45
C LEU A 223 21.92 -11.58 31.40
N GLN A 224 22.74 -11.29 32.42
CA GLN A 224 23.98 -12.00 32.71
C GLN A 224 23.70 -13.47 33.02
#